data_AF-A0A087MCB4-F1
#
_entry.id   AF-A0A087MCB4-F1
#
_cell.length_a   1.000
_cell.length_b   1.000
_cell.length_c   1.000
_cell.angle_alpha   90.00
_cell.angle_beta   90.00
_cell.angle_gamma   90.00
#
_symmetry.space_group_name_H-M   'P 1'
#
loop_
_entity.id
_entity.type
_entity.pdbx_description
1 polymer ?
#
loop_
_entity_poly.entity_id
_entity_poly.type
_entity_poly.pdbx_seq_one_letter_code
_entity_poly.pdbx_strand_id
1 'polypeptide(L)'
;MFSKFMKFFEVKPDDTLDYMDPDKLLKNKKRVLKDPLNQADEDEFFRQLEVEEQFFDHLNTQEESQTTPKNNASRESVLKKMRQCMQERDWNPKHHPKILLASVATIMGTIILLLVLHETPNPLIGKWRPQGKNIFLPVGDIEFTKDTFQALGISTMVKYEIDETKVQVIDTTTNTGINFYITRDKTIEVNLLGIKTSYKKVEK
;
A
#
# COMPACT_ATOMS: atom_id res chain seq x y z
N MET A 1 6.59 -15.69 29.59
CA MET A 1 7.73 -15.29 28.73
C MET A 1 7.38 -14.18 27.73
N PHE A 2 6.51 -13.23 28.07
CA PHE A 2 6.11 -12.11 27.17
C PHE A 2 6.76 -10.75 27.53
N SER A 3 7.56 -10.69 28.59
CA SER A 3 8.18 -9.43 29.05
C SER A 3 9.34 -8.92 28.17
N LYS A 4 9.90 -9.75 27.28
CA LYS A 4 11.03 -9.36 26.41
C LYS A 4 10.61 -8.71 25.09
N PHE A 5 9.35 -8.82 24.67
CA PHE A 5 8.86 -8.24 23.41
C PHE A 5 8.36 -6.78 23.55
N MET A 6 7.99 -6.34 24.74
CA MET A 6 7.55 -4.94 24.96
C MET A 6 8.69 -3.91 24.88
N LYS A 7 9.96 -4.33 25.04
CA LYS A 7 11.12 -3.43 24.94
C LYS A 7 11.50 -3.01 23.51
N PHE A 8 10.90 -3.64 22.49
CA PHE A 8 11.13 -3.27 21.09
C PHE A 8 10.17 -2.18 20.57
N PHE A 9 9.10 -1.87 21.32
CA PHE A 9 8.13 -0.81 20.99
C PHE A 9 8.31 0.44 21.85
N GLU A 10 9.35 0.49 22.67
CA GLU A 10 9.71 1.68 23.43
C GLU A 10 10.39 2.67 22.48
N VAL A 11 9.56 3.45 21.79
CA VAL A 11 9.97 4.60 20.99
C VAL A 11 10.77 5.51 21.91
N LYS A 12 12.07 5.65 21.64
CA LYS A 12 12.90 6.66 22.32
C LYS A 12 12.25 8.03 22.05
N PRO A 13 11.98 8.84 23.08
CA PRO A 13 11.49 10.20 22.86
C PRO A 13 12.53 10.94 22.03
N ASP A 14 12.07 11.52 20.92
CA ASP A 14 12.88 12.25 19.98
C ASP A 14 13.21 13.62 20.59
N ASP A 15 14.43 13.78 21.14
CA ASP A 15 14.91 15.02 21.77
C ASP A 15 15.03 16.19 20.77
N THR A 16 14.72 15.96 19.49
CA THR A 16 14.70 16.97 18.42
C THR A 16 13.47 17.88 18.45
N LEU A 17 12.45 17.61 19.27
CA LEU A 17 11.22 18.41 19.38
C LEU A 17 11.13 19.30 20.62
N ASP A 18 12.11 19.22 21.53
CA ASP A 18 12.08 19.95 22.82
C ASP A 18 12.29 21.47 22.67
N TYR A 19 12.60 21.94 21.45
CA TYR A 19 12.75 23.37 21.11
C TYR A 19 11.44 24.10 20.77
N MET A 20 10.33 23.36 20.61
CA MET A 20 9.04 23.94 20.20
C MET A 20 8.04 24.10 21.35
N ASP A 21 8.43 23.81 22.59
CA ASP A 21 7.54 23.81 23.74
C ASP A 21 7.38 25.24 24.33
N PRO A 22 6.24 25.93 24.08
CA PRO A 22 6.09 27.35 24.42
C PRO A 22 6.14 27.60 25.95
N ASP A 23 5.77 26.59 26.74
CA ASP A 23 5.74 26.67 28.20
C ASP A 23 7.12 26.64 28.86
N LYS A 24 8.15 26.11 28.17
CA LYS A 24 9.55 26.14 28.63
C LYS A 24 10.24 27.46 28.25
N LEU A 25 9.85 28.10 27.15
CA LEU A 25 10.38 29.40 26.72
C LEU A 25 9.92 30.55 27.63
N LEU A 26 8.73 30.46 28.21
CA LEU A 26 8.18 31.49 29.10
C LEU A 26 8.75 31.44 30.53
N LYS A 27 9.29 30.29 30.97
CA LYS A 27 9.83 30.13 32.34
C LYS A 27 11.15 30.87 32.59
N ASN A 28 11.92 31.20 31.55
CA ASN A 28 13.25 31.80 31.69
C ASN A 28 13.32 33.31 31.39
N LYS A 29 12.18 33.98 31.18
CA LYS A 29 12.16 35.44 30.95
C LYS A 29 11.30 36.17 31.98
N LYS A 30 11.63 36.02 33.27
CA LYS A 30 11.41 37.11 34.25
C LYS A 30 12.38 38.25 33.91
N ARG A 31 12.07 39.03 32.90
CA ARG A 31 12.62 40.38 32.73
C ARG A 31 11.46 41.36 32.88
N VAL A 32 11.51 42.04 34.02
CA VAL A 32 10.89 43.31 34.38
C VAL A 32 10.06 43.93 33.24
N LEU A 33 8.75 43.99 33.46
CA LEU A 33 7.83 44.82 32.69
C LEU A 33 8.28 46.28 32.87
N LYS A 34 9.09 46.78 31.94
CA LYS A 34 9.45 48.19 31.86
C LYS A 34 8.47 48.90 30.94
N ASP A 35 7.98 50.04 31.42
CA ASP A 35 7.01 50.92 30.78
C ASP A 35 7.53 51.40 29.40
N PRO A 36 6.79 51.18 28.29
CA PRO A 36 7.28 51.39 26.92
C PRO A 36 7.39 52.87 26.47
N LEU A 37 7.49 53.83 27.40
CA LEU A 37 7.56 55.28 27.09
C LEU A 37 8.87 55.96 27.50
N ASN A 38 9.92 55.19 27.81
CA ASN A 38 11.21 55.75 28.21
C ASN A 38 12.14 55.94 26.99
N GLN A 39 12.26 57.19 26.53
CA GLN A 39 12.98 57.57 25.32
C GLN A 39 14.49 57.20 25.33
N ALA A 40 15.08 57.02 26.52
CA ALA A 40 16.47 56.60 26.67
C ALA A 40 16.72 55.11 26.31
N ASP A 41 15.71 54.24 26.43
CA ASP A 41 15.83 52.82 26.09
C ASP A 41 15.64 52.59 24.56
N GLU A 42 14.94 53.51 23.86
CA GLU A 42 14.81 53.48 22.39
C GLU A 42 16.13 53.83 21.71
N ASP A 43 16.84 54.86 22.18
CA ASP A 43 18.15 55.25 21.65
C ASP A 43 19.20 54.12 21.84
N GLU A 44 19.09 53.33 22.92
CA GLU A 44 19.97 52.18 23.15
C GLU A 44 19.62 51.00 22.23
N PHE A 45 18.34 50.82 21.90
CA PHE A 45 17.87 49.84 20.92
C PHE A 45 18.34 50.17 19.49
N PHE A 46 18.24 51.43 19.06
CA PHE A 46 18.74 51.86 17.75
C PHE A 46 20.28 51.80 17.66
N ARG A 47 21.01 52.09 18.75
CA ARG A 47 22.46 51.86 18.80
C ARG A 47 22.83 50.39 18.70
N GLN A 48 22.04 49.47 19.28
CA GLN A 48 22.27 48.03 19.10
C GLN A 48 22.04 47.59 17.66
N LEU A 49 21.00 48.10 17.00
CA LEU A 49 20.74 47.85 15.59
C LEU A 49 21.85 48.37 14.68
N GLU A 50 22.36 49.59 14.89
CA GLU A 50 23.49 50.13 14.11
C GLU A 50 24.78 49.30 14.30
N VAL A 51 25.03 48.79 15.52
CA VAL A 51 26.19 47.91 15.78
C VAL A 51 26.03 46.54 15.14
N GLU A 52 24.80 46.01 15.08
CA GLU A 52 24.49 44.76 14.41
C GLU A 52 24.59 44.91 12.88
N GLU A 53 24.13 46.04 12.32
CA GLU A 53 24.25 46.37 10.89
C GLU A 53 25.71 46.55 10.47
N GLN A 54 26.54 47.20 11.29
CA GLN A 54 28.00 47.27 11.07
C GLN A 54 28.69 45.88 11.11
N PHE A 55 28.15 44.92 11.86
CA PHE A 55 28.63 43.54 11.87
C PHE A 55 28.28 42.80 10.56
N PHE A 56 27.08 43.03 10.02
CA PHE A 56 26.65 42.48 8.74
C PHE A 56 27.40 43.09 7.54
N ASP A 57 27.71 44.39 7.59
CA ASP A 57 28.53 45.05 6.57
C ASP A 57 29.99 44.56 6.59
N HIS A 58 30.53 44.24 7.78
CA HIS A 58 31.86 43.62 7.90
C HIS A 58 31.89 42.16 7.40
N LEU A 59 30.77 41.43 7.50
CA LEU A 59 30.60 40.07 6.96
C LEU A 59 30.43 40.07 5.43
N ASN A 60 29.67 41.02 4.88
CA ASN A 60 29.45 41.14 3.43
C ASN A 60 30.63 41.76 2.67
N THR A 61 31.44 42.62 3.32
CA THR A 61 32.66 43.18 2.70
C THR A 61 33.80 42.15 2.62
N GLN A 62 33.72 41.02 3.33
CA GLN A 62 34.76 39.98 3.34
C GLN A 62 34.57 38.89 2.26
N GLU A 63 33.40 38.76 1.63
CA GLU A 63 33.14 37.73 0.62
C GLU A 63 33.42 38.15 -0.83
N GLU A 64 33.68 39.42 -1.11
CA GLU A 64 33.89 39.92 -2.48
C GLU A 64 35.27 40.55 -2.69
N SER A 65 36.35 39.81 -2.36
CA SER A 65 37.67 39.93 -3.02
C SER A 65 38.73 39.06 -2.33
N GLN A 66 39.02 37.87 -2.89
CA GLN A 66 40.39 37.42 -3.20
C GLN A 66 40.44 35.98 -3.72
N THR A 67 40.75 35.89 -5.01
CA THR A 67 41.54 34.87 -5.69
C THR A 67 42.47 34.01 -4.82
N THR A 68 42.32 32.68 -4.96
CA THR A 68 43.31 31.60 -4.77
C THR A 68 44.11 31.53 -3.47
N PRO A 69 43.94 30.42 -2.70
CA PRO A 69 45.06 29.72 -2.12
C PRO A 69 45.34 28.45 -2.94
N LYS A 70 46.54 28.39 -3.54
CA LYS A 70 47.17 27.14 -3.98
C LYS A 70 47.19 26.16 -2.81
N ASN A 71 46.35 25.13 -2.82
CA ASN A 71 46.55 23.94 -2.00
C ASN A 71 46.09 22.69 -2.78
N ASN A 72 46.96 22.23 -3.67
CA ASN A 72 46.80 21.02 -4.45
C ASN A 72 47.25 19.78 -3.65
N ALA A 73 46.65 19.51 -2.49
CA ALA A 73 47.03 18.33 -1.69
C ALA A 73 45.86 17.54 -1.06
N SER A 74 44.59 17.90 -1.28
CA SER A 74 43.46 17.14 -0.69
C SER A 74 42.27 16.88 -1.61
N ARG A 75 42.21 17.49 -2.80
CA ARG A 75 41.11 17.24 -3.76
C ARG A 75 41.16 15.84 -4.36
N GLU A 76 42.34 15.26 -4.54
CA GLU A 76 42.46 13.89 -5.04
C GLU A 76 41.96 12.86 -4.03
N SER A 77 42.13 13.07 -2.72
CA SER A 77 41.68 12.10 -1.71
C SER A 77 40.17 12.13 -1.51
N VAL A 78 39.54 13.30 -1.63
CA VAL A 78 38.07 13.44 -1.59
C VAL A 78 37.43 12.89 -2.86
N LEU A 79 37.99 13.19 -4.04
CA LEU A 79 37.52 12.62 -5.31
C LEU A 79 37.77 11.11 -5.38
N LYS A 80 38.85 10.59 -4.79
CA LYS A 80 39.13 9.16 -4.71
C LYS A 80 38.21 8.45 -3.72
N LYS A 81 37.86 9.08 -2.59
CA LYS A 81 36.82 8.59 -1.67
C LYS A 81 35.43 8.60 -2.31
N MET A 82 35.07 9.68 -3.03
CA MET A 82 33.82 9.71 -3.82
C MET A 82 33.83 8.66 -4.93
N ARG A 83 34.95 8.47 -5.63
CA ARG A 83 35.11 7.39 -6.62
C ARG A 83 34.98 6.02 -5.98
N GLN A 84 35.54 5.79 -4.79
CA GLN A 84 35.36 4.53 -4.04
C GLN A 84 33.91 4.30 -3.64
N CYS A 85 33.21 5.29 -3.06
CA CYS A 85 31.78 5.17 -2.76
C CYS A 85 30.92 4.95 -4.01
N MET A 86 31.31 5.53 -5.14
CA MET A 86 30.59 5.40 -6.41
C MET A 86 30.90 4.07 -7.12
N GLN A 87 32.09 3.52 -6.91
CA GLN A 87 32.54 2.22 -7.42
C GLN A 87 31.99 1.05 -6.58
N GLU A 88 31.76 1.26 -5.29
CA GLU A 88 30.96 0.36 -4.43
C GLU A 88 29.47 0.35 -4.83
N ARG A 89 29.02 1.42 -5.48
CA ARG A 89 27.68 1.54 -6.07
C ARG A 89 27.62 1.14 -7.54
N ASP A 90 28.69 0.55 -8.07
CA ASP A 90 28.69 0.01 -9.42
C ASP A 90 28.08 -1.40 -9.36
N TRP A 91 26.74 -1.43 -9.46
CA TRP A 91 25.98 -2.68 -9.52
C TRP A 91 26.32 -3.41 -10.82
N ASN A 92 27.38 -4.22 -10.78
CA ASN A 92 27.73 -5.08 -11.90
C ASN A 92 26.97 -6.41 -11.75
N PRO A 93 25.97 -6.70 -12.61
CA PRO A 93 25.13 -7.89 -12.50
C PRO A 93 25.93 -9.20 -12.62
N LYS A 94 27.16 -9.17 -13.16
CA LYS A 94 28.04 -10.34 -13.23
C LYS A 94 28.66 -10.75 -11.89
N HIS A 95 28.77 -9.86 -10.91
CA HIS A 95 29.46 -10.14 -9.65
C HIS A 95 28.55 -10.50 -8.47
N HIS A 96 27.22 -10.38 -8.64
CA HIS A 96 26.25 -10.72 -7.60
C HIS A 96 25.16 -11.70 -8.08
N PRO A 97 25.54 -12.89 -8.58
CA PRO A 97 24.58 -13.87 -9.11
C PRO A 97 23.55 -14.31 -8.05
N LYS A 98 23.91 -14.27 -6.76
CA LYS A 98 23.02 -14.61 -5.65
C LYS A 98 21.84 -13.64 -5.51
N ILE A 99 22.05 -12.35 -5.80
CA ILE A 99 20.98 -11.34 -5.67
C ILE A 99 20.06 -11.39 -6.88
N LEU A 100 20.60 -11.65 -8.08
CA LEU A 100 19.79 -11.92 -9.27
C LEU A 100 18.96 -13.20 -9.11
N LEU A 101 19.55 -14.27 -8.56
CA LEU A 101 18.84 -15.50 -8.29
C LEU A 101 17.74 -15.28 -7.23
N ALA A 102 18.04 -14.53 -6.18
CA ALA A 102 17.05 -14.16 -5.17
C ALA A 102 15.91 -13.35 -5.79
N SER A 103 16.20 -12.33 -6.61
CA SER A 103 15.16 -11.51 -7.25
C SER A 103 14.26 -12.34 -8.16
N VAL A 104 14.83 -13.23 -8.98
CA VAL A 104 14.07 -14.13 -9.86
C VAL A 104 13.22 -15.10 -9.03
N ALA A 105 13.75 -15.64 -7.93
CA ALA A 105 13.00 -16.51 -7.03
C ALA A 105 11.82 -15.78 -6.37
N THR A 106 11.99 -14.53 -5.94
CA THR A 106 10.87 -13.71 -5.44
C THR A 106 9.81 -13.49 -6.50
N ILE A 107 10.20 -13.14 -7.73
CA ILE A 107 9.26 -12.92 -8.83
C ILE A 107 8.48 -14.21 -9.13
N MET A 108 9.17 -15.35 -9.24
CA MET A 108 8.52 -16.64 -9.42
C MET A 108 7.58 -16.99 -8.27
N GLY A 109 8.00 -16.74 -7.02
CA GLY A 109 7.15 -16.94 -5.85
C GLY A 109 5.89 -16.08 -5.89
N THR A 110 6.00 -14.81 -6.31
CA THR A 110 4.83 -13.94 -6.47
C THR A 110 3.90 -14.38 -7.59
N ILE A 111 4.42 -14.91 -8.71
CA ILE A 111 3.61 -15.42 -9.81
C ILE A 111 2.85 -16.67 -9.39
N ILE A 112 3.51 -17.61 -8.70
CA ILE A 112 2.86 -18.81 -8.17
C ILE A 112 1.77 -18.43 -7.16
N LEU A 113 2.07 -17.49 -6.25
CA LEU A 113 1.09 -16.99 -5.29
C LEU A 113 -0.12 -16.35 -5.99
N LEU A 114 0.10 -15.56 -7.04
CA LEU A 114 -0.97 -14.98 -7.85
C LEU A 114 -1.82 -16.04 -8.54
N LEU A 115 -1.22 -17.11 -9.07
CA LEU A 115 -1.96 -18.22 -9.69
C LEU A 115 -2.78 -19.00 -8.66
N VAL A 116 -2.26 -19.21 -7.45
CA VAL A 116 -2.99 -19.88 -6.36
C VAL A 116 -4.14 -19.01 -5.84
N LEU A 117 -3.96 -17.70 -5.79
CA LEU A 117 -4.99 -16.75 -5.37
C LEU A 117 -5.97 -16.38 -6.50
N HIS A 118 -5.71 -16.79 -7.74
CA HIS A 118 -6.60 -16.51 -8.85
C HIS A 118 -7.84 -17.40 -8.76
N GLU A 119 -8.83 -16.96 -8.00
CA GLU A 119 -10.17 -17.55 -8.03
C GLU A 119 -10.77 -17.29 -9.41
N THR A 120 -11.02 -18.34 -10.18
CA THR A 120 -11.70 -18.23 -11.46
C THR A 120 -13.10 -17.65 -11.24
N PRO A 121 -13.47 -16.57 -11.95
CA PRO A 121 -14.75 -15.92 -11.73
C PRO A 121 -15.88 -16.87 -12.13
N ASN A 122 -16.75 -17.22 -11.17
CA ASN A 122 -17.86 -18.12 -11.44
C ASN A 122 -19.03 -17.35 -12.09
N PRO A 123 -19.36 -17.61 -13.37
CA PRO A 123 -20.41 -16.89 -14.09
C PRO A 123 -21.82 -17.20 -13.56
N LEU A 124 -21.99 -18.33 -12.86
CA LEU A 124 -23.27 -18.73 -12.27
C LEU A 124 -23.66 -17.89 -11.06
N ILE A 125 -22.73 -17.19 -10.40
CA ILE A 125 -23.04 -16.43 -9.18
C ILE A 125 -24.16 -15.43 -9.46
N GLY A 126 -25.20 -15.47 -8.61
CA GLY A 126 -26.38 -14.62 -8.68
C GLY A 126 -27.70 -15.41 -8.75
N LYS A 127 -28.79 -14.66 -8.96
CA LYS A 127 -30.16 -15.19 -9.05
C LYS A 127 -30.54 -15.47 -10.50
N TRP A 128 -31.25 -16.56 -10.72
CA TRP A 128 -31.68 -17.02 -12.02
C TRP A 128 -33.15 -17.42 -11.99
N ARG A 129 -33.90 -16.96 -12.99
CA ARG A 129 -35.32 -17.22 -13.15
C ARG A 129 -35.57 -18.11 -14.35
N PRO A 130 -36.40 -19.15 -14.24
CA PRO A 130 -36.67 -20.03 -15.37
C PRO A 130 -37.35 -19.33 -16.54
N GLN A 131 -36.92 -19.68 -17.74
CA GLN A 131 -37.53 -19.26 -19.00
C GLN A 131 -38.38 -20.41 -19.53
N GLY A 132 -39.70 -20.31 -19.31
CA GLY A 132 -40.68 -21.23 -19.89
C GLY A 132 -41.64 -21.81 -18.84
N LYS A 133 -42.83 -22.18 -19.30
CA LYS A 133 -43.77 -23.00 -18.54
C LYS A 133 -43.37 -24.47 -18.69
N ASN A 134 -42.28 -24.88 -18.07
CA ASN A 134 -42.00 -26.32 -17.94
C ASN A 134 -42.88 -26.85 -16.80
N ILE A 135 -43.96 -27.53 -17.18
CA ILE A 135 -45.02 -28.02 -16.28
C ILE A 135 -44.56 -29.21 -15.42
N PHE A 136 -43.44 -29.85 -15.77
CA PHE A 136 -43.04 -31.15 -15.25
C PHE A 136 -42.03 -31.12 -14.10
N LEU A 137 -41.41 -29.98 -13.80
CA LEU A 137 -40.53 -29.80 -12.65
C LEU A 137 -40.95 -28.53 -11.91
N PRO A 138 -40.89 -28.49 -10.57
CA PRO A 138 -41.02 -27.23 -9.84
C PRO A 138 -39.83 -26.34 -10.22
N VAL A 139 -40.01 -25.55 -11.27
CA VAL A 139 -38.98 -24.63 -11.75
C VAL A 139 -39.12 -23.36 -10.94
N GLY A 140 -38.49 -23.35 -9.77
CA GLY A 140 -38.38 -22.17 -8.92
C GLY A 140 -37.25 -21.26 -9.38
N ASP A 141 -37.23 -20.05 -8.82
CA ASP A 141 -36.02 -19.21 -8.88
C ASP A 141 -34.88 -19.97 -8.17
N ILE A 142 -33.68 -19.91 -8.74
CA ILE A 142 -32.47 -20.50 -8.17
C ILE A 142 -31.42 -19.42 -7.92
N GLU A 143 -30.60 -19.60 -6.89
CA GLU A 143 -29.55 -18.66 -6.51
C GLU A 143 -28.25 -19.42 -6.28
N PHE A 144 -27.18 -18.96 -6.91
CA PHE A 144 -25.83 -19.47 -6.69
C PHE A 144 -25.02 -18.43 -5.92
N THR A 145 -24.39 -18.88 -4.85
CA THR A 145 -23.43 -18.12 -4.05
C THR A 145 -22.06 -18.78 -4.14
N LYS A 146 -21.05 -18.30 -3.38
CA LYS A 146 -19.70 -18.89 -3.42
C LYS A 146 -19.67 -20.34 -2.92
N ASP A 147 -20.45 -20.64 -1.87
CA ASP A 147 -20.38 -21.92 -1.15
C ASP A 147 -21.73 -22.66 -1.12
N THR A 148 -22.82 -22.02 -1.55
CA THR A 148 -24.15 -22.60 -1.48
C THR A 148 -24.95 -22.42 -2.76
N PHE A 149 -25.79 -23.42 -3.04
CA PHE A 149 -26.80 -23.42 -4.08
C PHE A 149 -28.17 -23.41 -3.41
N GLN A 150 -29.05 -22.50 -3.83
CA GLN A 150 -30.40 -22.41 -3.33
C GLN A 150 -31.41 -22.64 -4.45
N ALA A 151 -32.34 -23.56 -4.23
CA ALA A 151 -33.45 -23.84 -5.13
C ALA A 151 -34.70 -24.19 -4.30
N LEU A 152 -35.86 -23.64 -4.67
CA LEU A 152 -37.15 -23.93 -4.01
C LEU A 152 -37.12 -23.72 -2.48
N GLY A 153 -36.32 -22.77 -2.00
CA GLY A 153 -36.16 -22.50 -0.57
C GLY A 153 -35.20 -23.44 0.17
N ILE A 154 -34.66 -24.48 -0.49
CA ILE A 154 -33.65 -25.38 0.07
C ILE A 154 -32.26 -24.85 -0.30
N SER A 155 -31.38 -24.73 0.69
CA SER A 155 -29.97 -24.35 0.49
C SER A 155 -29.08 -25.57 0.73
N THR A 156 -28.19 -25.85 -0.22
CA THR A 156 -27.22 -26.95 -0.16
C THR A 156 -25.81 -26.41 -0.28
N MET A 157 -24.86 -27.02 0.43
CA MET A 157 -23.44 -26.67 0.34
C MET A 157 -22.83 -27.31 -0.91
N VAL A 158 -22.24 -26.49 -1.77
CA VAL A 158 -21.76 -26.93 -3.08
C VAL A 158 -20.33 -26.47 -3.36
N LYS A 159 -19.67 -27.20 -4.25
CA LYS A 159 -18.43 -26.79 -4.90
C LYS A 159 -18.69 -26.59 -6.38
N TYR A 160 -17.95 -25.67 -6.97
CA TYR A 160 -18.05 -25.36 -8.40
C TYR A 160 -16.79 -25.84 -9.11
N GLU A 161 -16.98 -26.58 -10.19
CA GLU A 161 -15.91 -26.90 -11.15
C GLU A 161 -16.26 -26.17 -12.45
N ILE A 162 -15.42 -25.20 -12.81
CA ILE A 162 -15.66 -24.27 -13.91
C ILE A 162 -14.85 -24.75 -15.11
N ASP A 163 -15.55 -24.98 -16.21
CA ASP A 163 -15.01 -25.32 -17.53
C ASP A 163 -15.38 -24.21 -18.52
N GLU A 164 -14.80 -24.21 -19.72
CA GLU A 164 -14.99 -23.13 -20.71
C GLU A 164 -16.45 -22.99 -21.18
N THR A 165 -17.19 -24.10 -21.22
CA THR A 165 -18.55 -24.18 -21.79
C THR A 165 -19.63 -24.53 -20.78
N LYS A 166 -19.23 -24.99 -19.59
CA LYS A 166 -20.14 -25.51 -18.55
C LYS A 166 -19.58 -25.24 -17.17
N VAL A 167 -20.47 -25.19 -16.18
CA VAL A 167 -20.12 -25.16 -14.77
C VAL A 167 -20.81 -26.33 -14.11
N GLN A 168 -20.02 -27.18 -13.45
CA GLN A 168 -20.52 -28.30 -12.67
C GLN A 168 -20.68 -27.87 -11.22
N VAL A 169 -21.88 -28.08 -10.69
CA VAL A 169 -22.25 -27.76 -9.30
C VAL A 169 -22.33 -29.07 -8.55
N ILE A 170 -21.38 -29.29 -7.64
CA ILE A 170 -21.19 -30.55 -6.90
C ILE A 170 -21.68 -30.36 -5.48
N ASP A 171 -22.68 -31.13 -5.06
CA ASP A 171 -23.11 -31.18 -3.66
C ASP A 171 -22.00 -31.84 -2.81
N THR A 172 -21.55 -31.12 -1.80
CA THR A 172 -20.49 -31.59 -0.90
C THR A 172 -20.90 -32.76 0.00
N THR A 173 -22.19 -32.94 0.23
CA THR A 173 -22.75 -33.96 1.13
C THR A 173 -22.91 -35.29 0.42
N THR A 174 -23.47 -35.28 -0.78
CA THR A 174 -23.79 -36.48 -1.57
C THR A 174 -22.78 -36.75 -2.68
N ASN A 175 -21.86 -35.81 -2.94
CA ASN A 175 -20.91 -35.83 -4.05
C ASN A 175 -21.58 -35.98 -5.42
N THR A 176 -22.83 -35.53 -5.55
CA THR A 176 -23.58 -35.55 -6.82
C THR A 176 -23.39 -34.23 -7.55
N GLY A 177 -23.06 -34.28 -8.84
CA GLY A 177 -22.84 -33.10 -9.68
C GLY A 177 -23.96 -32.84 -10.67
N ILE A 178 -24.35 -31.57 -10.82
CA ILE A 178 -25.28 -31.09 -11.85
C ILE A 178 -24.52 -30.16 -12.79
N ASN A 179 -24.61 -30.41 -14.10
CA ASN A 179 -23.97 -29.60 -15.12
C ASN A 179 -24.90 -28.50 -15.62
N PHE A 180 -24.44 -27.26 -15.56
CA PHE A 180 -25.08 -26.10 -16.15
C PHE A 180 -24.27 -25.61 -17.35
N TYR A 181 -24.93 -25.47 -18.49
CA TYR A 181 -24.33 -25.00 -19.74
C TYR A 181 -24.63 -23.52 -19.93
N ILE A 182 -23.60 -22.74 -20.24
CA ILE A 182 -23.73 -21.30 -20.50
C ILE A 182 -23.94 -21.14 -22.01
N THR A 183 -25.14 -20.74 -22.42
CA THR A 183 -25.48 -20.67 -23.86
C THR A 183 -25.48 -19.26 -24.42
N ARG A 184 -25.81 -18.26 -23.60
CA ARG A 184 -25.80 -16.83 -23.94
C ARG A 184 -25.34 -16.04 -22.72
N ASP A 185 -24.94 -14.78 -22.90
CA ASP A 185 -24.36 -13.90 -21.85
C ASP A 185 -25.08 -13.91 -20.49
N LYS A 186 -26.37 -14.23 -20.45
CA LYS A 186 -27.19 -14.28 -19.23
C LYS A 186 -28.20 -15.42 -19.23
N THR A 187 -27.92 -16.50 -19.95
CA THR A 187 -28.81 -17.67 -20.02
C THR A 187 -28.03 -18.95 -19.74
N ILE A 188 -28.54 -19.75 -18.82
CA ILE A 188 -28.00 -21.06 -18.50
C ILE A 188 -29.03 -22.13 -18.85
N GLU A 189 -28.54 -23.30 -19.23
CA GLU A 189 -29.36 -24.46 -19.51
C GLU A 189 -28.90 -25.62 -18.64
N VAL A 190 -29.86 -26.33 -18.06
CA VAL A 190 -29.61 -27.55 -17.29
C VAL A 190 -30.42 -28.68 -17.90
N ASN A 191 -29.81 -29.85 -17.99
CA ASN A 191 -30.50 -31.06 -18.39
C ASN A 191 -30.57 -31.99 -17.17
N LEU A 192 -31.76 -32.12 -16.59
CA LEU A 192 -32.01 -33.01 -15.47
C LEU A 192 -32.95 -34.11 -15.96
N LEU A 193 -32.50 -35.36 -15.89
CA LEU A 193 -33.30 -36.54 -16.23
C LEU A 193 -33.93 -36.46 -17.63
N GLY A 194 -33.23 -35.86 -18.60
CA GLY A 194 -33.72 -35.69 -19.98
C GLY A 194 -34.62 -34.47 -20.21
N ILE A 195 -34.95 -33.71 -19.16
CA ILE A 195 -35.72 -32.47 -19.26
C ILE A 195 -34.76 -31.29 -19.30
N LYS A 196 -34.75 -30.62 -20.45
CA LYS A 196 -33.99 -29.38 -20.65
C LYS A 196 -34.75 -28.19 -20.06
N THR A 197 -34.12 -27.49 -19.14
CA THR A 197 -34.65 -26.28 -18.52
C THR A 197 -33.69 -25.12 -18.72
N SER A 198 -34.21 -23.99 -19.15
CA SER A 198 -33.44 -22.76 -19.38
C SER A 198 -33.74 -21.75 -18.28
N TYR A 199 -32.74 -21.02 -17.82
CA TYR A 199 -32.86 -19.93 -16.86
C TYR A 199 -32.19 -18.67 -17.37
N LYS A 200 -32.76 -17.51 -17.04
CA LYS A 200 -32.20 -16.20 -17.32
C LYS A 200 -31.74 -15.53 -16.02
N LYS A 201 -30.57 -14.90 -16.06
CA LYS A 201 -30.02 -14.15 -14.93
C LYS A 201 -30.93 -12.98 -14.58
N VAL A 202 -31.22 -12.79 -13.29
CA VAL A 202 -31.96 -11.65 -12.77
C VAL A 202 -30.95 -10.56 -12.44
N GLU A 203 -30.97 -9.48 -13.21
CA GLU A 203 -30.20 -8.27 -12.91
C GLU A 203 -30.92 -7.46 -11.82
N LYS A 204 -30.17 -6.91 -10.88
CA LYS A 204 -30.67 -5.96 -9.88
C LYS A 204 -30.77 -4.57 -10.49
#